data_AF-A0A3S1XXM8-F1
#
_entry.id   AF-A0A3S1XXM8-F1
#
_cell.length_a   1.000
_cell.length_b   1.000
_cell.length_c   1.000
_cell.angle_alpha   90.00
_cell.angle_beta   90.00
_cell.angle_gamma   90.00
#
_symmetry.space_group_name_H-M   'P 1'
#
loop_
_entity.id
_entity.type
_entity.pdbx_description
1 polymer ?
#
loop_
_entity_poly.entity_id
_entity_poly.type
_entity_poly.pdbx_seq_one_letter_code
_entity_poly.pdbx_strand_id
1 'polypeptide(L)' 'MNSDPKVTPLRPKRPCPECGKPSARDSFPFCSTRCKDIDLNRWLKGAYVIKARDDEEETDPDAPK' A
#
# COMPACT_ATOMS: atom_id res chain seq x y z
N MET A 1 -31.35 -8.11 15.93
CA MET A 1 -30.62 -8.14 14.64
C MET A 1 -30.17 -6.72 14.38
N ASN A 2 -29.00 -6.33 14.90
CA ASN A 2 -28.53 -4.95 14.79
C ASN A 2 -27.81 -4.77 13.46
N SER A 3 -28.53 -4.20 12.50
CA SER A 3 -27.99 -3.74 11.23
C SER A 3 -27.69 -2.25 11.36
N ASP A 4 -26.65 -1.90 12.12
CA ASP A 4 -26.17 -0.53 12.15
C ASP A 4 -25.65 -0.16 10.75
N PRO A 5 -26.21 0.85 10.07
CA PRO A 5 -25.70 1.27 8.78
C PRO A 5 -24.28 1.80 8.97
N LYS A 6 -23.30 1.09 8.42
CA LYS A 6 -21.88 1.48 8.46
C LYS A 6 -21.69 2.77 7.66
N VAL A 7 -21.84 3.91 8.33
CA VAL A 7 -21.56 5.24 7.78
C VAL A 7 -20.07 5.30 7.46
N THR A 8 -19.74 5.04 6.19
CA THR A 8 -18.36 5.11 5.72
C THR A 8 -18.23 6.40 4.91
N PRO A 9 -17.27 7.30 5.23
CA PRO A 9 -17.10 8.53 4.46
C PRO A 9 -16.86 8.18 2.99
N LEU A 10 -17.49 8.96 2.08
CA LEU A 10 -17.42 8.77 0.64
C LEU A 10 -16.01 9.05 0.12
N ARG A 11 -15.10 8.10 0.34
CA ARG A 11 -13.75 8.17 -0.19
C ARG A 11 -13.83 8.10 -1.73
N PRO A 12 -13.16 9.01 -2.46
CA PRO A 12 -13.18 9.00 -3.92
C PRO A 12 -12.55 7.72 -4.45
N LYS A 13 -13.12 7.16 -5.51
CA LYS A 13 -12.56 5.97 -6.16
C LYS A 13 -11.17 6.29 -6.72
N ARG A 14 -10.22 5.38 -6.50
CA ARG A 14 -8.85 5.47 -7.02
C ARG A 14 -8.57 4.28 -7.96
N PRO A 15 -7.64 4.39 -8.91
CA PRO A 15 -7.20 3.23 -9.68
C PRO A 15 -6.53 2.21 -8.74
N CYS A 16 -6.87 0.93 -8.92
CA CYS A 16 -6.25 -0.16 -8.17
C CYS A 16 -4.74 -0.22 -8.50
N PRO A 17 -3.85 -0.23 -7.50
CA PRO A 17 -2.41 -0.26 -7.75
C PRO A 17 -1.94 -1.56 -8.42
N GLU A 18 -2.68 -2.66 -8.26
CA GLU A 18 -2.33 -3.96 -8.87
C GLU A 18 -2.82 -4.13 -10.31
N CYS A 19 -3.91 -3.46 -10.72
CA CYS A 19 -4.54 -3.74 -12.02
C CYS A 19 -5.23 -2.55 -12.71
N GLY A 20 -5.18 -1.36 -12.13
CA GLY A 20 -5.73 -0.11 -12.69
C GLY A 20 -7.26 0.04 -12.62
N LYS A 21 -8.02 -1.00 -12.29
CA LYS A 21 -9.49 -0.93 -12.18
C LYS A 21 -9.96 0.00 -11.07
N PRO A 22 -11.15 0.61 -11.15
CA PRO A 22 -11.68 1.47 -10.09
C PRO A 22 -11.78 0.73 -8.74
N SER A 23 -11.31 1.36 -7.66
CA SER A 23 -11.35 0.81 -6.31
C SER A 23 -12.77 0.53 -5.83
N ALA A 24 -12.97 -0.60 -5.15
CA ALA A 24 -14.20 -0.90 -4.43
C ALA A 24 -14.13 -0.33 -3.00
N ARG A 25 -15.29 -0.05 -2.39
CA ARG A 25 -15.33 0.52 -1.03
C ARG A 25 -14.80 -0.46 0.02
N ASP A 26 -15.17 -1.73 -0.10
CA ASP A 26 -14.82 -2.76 0.89
C ASP A 26 -13.34 -3.15 0.86
N SER A 27 -12.70 -3.00 -0.30
CA SER A 27 -11.28 -3.34 -0.52
C SER A 27 -10.40 -2.13 -0.82
N PHE A 28 -10.85 -0.90 -0.53
CA PHE A 28 -10.11 0.31 -0.85
C PHE A 28 -8.66 0.22 -0.29
N PRO A 29 -7.60 0.54 -1.07
CA PRO A 29 -7.57 1.18 -2.40
C PRO A 29 -7.69 0.24 -3.60
N PHE A 30 -7.91 -1.06 -3.39
CA PHE A 30 -7.95 -2.08 -4.43
C PHE A 30 -9.35 -2.25 -5.02
N CYS A 31 -9.43 -2.89 -6.19
CA CYS A 31 -10.70 -3.24 -6.82
C CYS A 31 -11.35 -4.51 -6.23
N SER A 32 -10.59 -5.36 -5.54
CA SER A 32 -11.07 -6.62 -4.94
C SER A 32 -10.13 -7.16 -3.87
N THR A 33 -10.61 -8.11 -3.07
CA THR A 33 -9.79 -8.86 -2.09
C THR A 33 -8.61 -9.57 -2.75
N ARG A 34 -8.81 -10.17 -3.93
CA ARG A 34 -7.73 -10.81 -4.69
C ARG A 34 -6.56 -9.86 -4.98
N CYS A 35 -6.84 -8.61 -5.39
CA CYS A 35 -5.78 -7.63 -5.62
C CYS A 35 -5.09 -7.22 -4.32
N LYS A 36 -5.82 -7.13 -3.20
CA LYS A 36 -5.22 -6.89 -1.88
C LYS A 36 -4.22 -7.98 -1.50
N ASP A 37 -4.57 -9.25 -1.75
CA ASP A 37 -3.74 -10.39 -1.37
C ASP A 37 -2.51 -10.53 -2.29
N ILE A 38 -2.63 -10.17 -3.57
CA ILE A 38 -1.49 -10.12 -4.50
C ILE A 38 -0.47 -9.07 -4.05
N ASP A 39 -0.95 -7.86 -3.70
CA ASP A 39 -0.09 -6.80 -3.17
C ASP A 39 0.62 -7.27 -1.90
N LEU A 40 -0.13 -7.85 -0.94
CA LEU A 40 0.45 -8.42 0.28
C LEU A 40 1.55 -9.45 -0.03
N ASN A 41 1.35 -10.33 -1.00
CA ASN A 41 2.36 -11.29 -1.41
C ASN A 41 3.59 -10.62 -2.05
N ARG A 42 3.45 -9.51 -2.79
CA ARG A 42 4.59 -8.72 -3.28
C ARG A 42 5.38 -8.11 -2.12
N TRP A 43 4.68 -7.61 -1.10
CA TRP A 43 5.29 -7.13 0.14
C TRP A 43 6.10 -8.23 0.83
N LEU A 44 5.49 -9.39 1.06
CA LEU A 44 6.16 -10.52 1.71
C LEU A 44 7.34 -11.07 0.92
N LYS A 45 7.35 -10.90 -0.40
CA LYS A 45 8.45 -11.27 -1.29
C LYS A 45 9.56 -10.21 -1.40
N GLY A 46 9.43 -9.07 -0.71
CA GLY A 46 10.40 -7.99 -0.79
C GLY A 46 10.44 -7.29 -2.15
N ALA A 47 9.35 -7.30 -2.91
CA ALA A 47 9.31 -6.69 -4.24
C ALA A 47 9.35 -5.14 -4.21
N TYR A 48 9.12 -4.54 -3.05
CA TYR A 48 9.15 -3.09 -2.86
C TYR A 48 10.51 -2.64 -2.34
N VAL A 49 11.24 -1.89 -3.15
CA VAL A 49 12.58 -1.37 -2.84
C VAL A 49 12.58 0.14 -2.97
N ILE A 50 13.06 0.84 -1.94
CA ILE A 50 13.34 2.27 -2.00
C ILE A 50 14.72 2.42 -2.64
N LYS A 51 14.80 3.15 -3.76
CA LYS A 51 16.09 3.45 -4.37
C LYS A 51 16.89 4.34 -3.43
N ALA A 52 18.14 3.98 -3.17
CA ALA A 52 19.10 4.89 -2.54
C ALA A 52 19.26 6.13 -3.44
N ARG A 53 19.38 7.30 -2.82
CA ARG A 53 19.84 8.49 -3.53
C ARG A 53 21.36 8.38 -3.62
N ASP A 54 21.93 8.74 -4.76
CA ASP A 54 23.38 8.70 -4.98
C ASP A 54 24.15 9.72 -4.10
N ASP A 55 23.43 10.51 -3.28
CA ASP A 55 23.95 11.67 -2.54
C ASP A 55 24.12 11.41 -1.02
N GLU A 56 23.91 10.19 -0.53
CA GLU A 56 24.15 9.84 0.87
C GLU A 56 25.58 9.28 1.02
N GLU A 57 26.54 10.18 1.31
CA GLU A 57 27.77 9.79 1.99
C GLU A 57 27.37 8.97 3.22
N GLU A 58 27.80 7.71 3.28
CA GLU A 58 27.58 6.80 4.41
C GLU A 58 28.01 7.51 5.70
N THR A 59 27.03 8.03 6.45
CA THR A 59 27.30 8.55 7.79
C THR A 59 27.33 7.32 8.69
N ASP A 60 28.51 6.73 8.83
CA ASP A 60 28.76 5.66 9.79
C ASP A 60 28.54 6.21 11.22
N PRO A 61 27.51 5.75 11.95
CA PRO A 61 27.22 6.25 13.30
C PRO A 61 28.28 5.83 14.34
N ASP A 62 29.25 4.98 13.99
CA ASP A 62 30.32 4.49 14.88
C ASP A 62 31.74 4.99 14.50
N ALA A 63 31.87 5.94 13.56
CA ALA A 63 33.17 6.55 13.28
C ALA A 63 33.68 7.37 14.49
N PRO A 64 34.88 7.09 15.05
CA PRO A 64 35.42 7.85 16.16
C PRO A 64 35.71 9.29 15.72
N LYS A 65 35.31 10.24 16.58
CA LYS A 65 35.36 11.68 16.34
C LYS A 65 36.78 12.25 16.34
#